data_AF-A0A1M7ADF0-F1
#
_entry.id   AF-A0A1M7ADF0-F1
#
_cell.length_a   1.000
_cell.length_b   1.000
_cell.length_c   1.000
_cell.angle_alpha   90.00
_cell.angle_beta   90.00
_cell.angle_gamma   90.00
#
_symmetry.space_group_name_H-M   'P 1'
#
loop_
_entity.id
_entity.type
_entity.pdbx_description
1 polymer ?
#
loop_
_entity_poly.entity_id
_entity_poly.type
_entity_poly.pdbx_seq_one_letter_code
_entity_poly.pdbx_strand_id
1 'polypeptide(L)'
;MSKFKSFEEINSWQKSRIFNKKIYLVTENPNFKKDFDFVRQIRRASLSISSNIAEGFERNTDKEFVYFLYVAKASAGEVRSQLYLAFDLEYIIKEEFEILLNSVTEISKLLSGFIKYLSQKS
;
A
#
# COMPACT_ATOMS: atom_id res chain seq x y z
N MET A 1 21.19 0.74 8.81
CA MET A 1 20.49 0.96 10.11
C MET A 1 19.93 2.38 10.17
N SER A 2 18.60 2.47 10.27
CA SER A 2 17.82 3.65 9.90
C SER A 2 17.82 4.76 10.98
N LYS A 3 17.53 6.01 10.57
CA LYS A 3 17.30 7.14 11.49
C LYS A 3 16.02 6.96 12.34
N PHE A 4 15.14 6.05 11.93
CA PHE A 4 13.88 5.75 12.60
C PHE A 4 14.10 4.73 13.72
N LYS A 5 13.43 4.97 14.85
CA LYS A 5 13.43 4.04 16.00
C LYS A 5 12.30 3.02 15.95
N SER A 6 11.30 3.28 15.11
CA SER A 6 10.09 2.46 14.96
C SER A 6 9.56 2.58 13.54
N PHE A 7 8.91 1.54 13.00
CA PHE A 7 8.32 1.61 11.66
C PHE A 7 7.17 2.64 11.59
N GLU A 8 6.57 2.97 12.73
CA GLU A 8 5.50 3.97 12.87
C GLU A 8 5.97 5.39 12.53
N GLU A 9 7.29 5.65 12.56
CA GLU A 9 7.87 6.93 12.15
C GLU A 9 8.04 7.03 10.62
N ILE A 10 7.86 5.92 9.89
CA ILE A 10 8.04 5.87 8.44
C ILE A 10 6.79 6.43 7.74
N ASN A 11 6.98 7.49 6.97
CA ASN A 11 5.89 8.17 6.26
C ASN A 11 5.11 7.24 5.31
N SER A 12 5.80 6.38 4.55
CA SER A 12 5.12 5.40 3.69
C SER A 12 4.25 4.43 4.49
N TRP A 13 4.65 4.03 5.71
CA TRP A 13 3.83 3.20 6.58
C TRP A 13 2.61 3.95 7.09
N GLN A 14 2.78 5.18 7.61
CA GLN A 14 1.70 6.01 8.12
C GLN A 14 0.60 6.23 7.06
N LYS A 15 1.01 6.58 5.84
CA LYS A 15 0.08 6.74 4.71
C LYS A 15 -0.56 5.42 4.30
N SER A 16 0.18 4.31 4.30
CA SER A 16 -0.38 2.99 4.03
C SER A 16 -1.45 2.59 5.04
N ARG A 17 -1.24 2.86 6.33
CA ARG A 17 -2.24 2.63 7.38
C ARG A 17 -3.53 3.41 7.15
N ILE A 18 -3.42 4.68 6.76
CA ILE A 18 -4.60 5.51 6.42
C ILE A 18 -5.28 4.98 5.15
N PHE A 19 -4.49 4.60 4.14
CA PHE A 19 -4.99 4.04 2.89
C PHE A 19 -5.74 2.72 3.09
N ASN A 20 -5.25 1.82 3.95
CA ASN A 20 -5.95 0.59 4.31
C ASN A 20 -7.36 0.87 4.82
N LYS A 21 -7.49 1.84 5.74
CA LYS A 21 -8.81 2.24 6.24
C LYS A 21 -9.73 2.68 5.09
N LYS A 22 -9.23 3.46 4.13
CA LYS A 22 -10.02 3.88 2.96
C LYS A 22 -10.46 2.70 2.10
N ILE A 23 -9.59 1.73 1.85
CA ILE A 23 -9.94 0.50 1.11
C ILE A 23 -11.01 -0.31 1.84
N TYR A 24 -10.91 -0.45 3.15
CA TYR A 24 -11.95 -1.13 3.94
C TYR A 24 -13.30 -0.41 3.85
N LEU A 25 -13.31 0.92 3.96
CA LEU A 25 -14.55 1.70 3.87
C LEU A 25 -15.17 1.65 2.47
N VAL A 26 -14.39 1.79 1.41
CA VAL A 26 -14.93 1.82 0.04
C VAL A 26 -15.49 0.45 -0.38
N THR A 27 -14.91 -0.64 0.13
CA THR A 27 -15.39 -2.00 -0.13
C THR A 27 -16.67 -2.36 0.63
N GLU A 28 -17.16 -1.51 1.54
CA GLU A 28 -18.50 -1.64 2.14
C GLU A 28 -19.62 -1.09 1.25
N ASN A 29 -19.28 -0.50 0.09
CA ASN A 29 -20.25 -0.08 -0.91
C ASN A 29 -21.20 -1.27 -1.26
N PRO A 30 -22.53 -1.06 -1.36
CA PRO A 30 -23.49 -2.14 -1.57
C PRO A 30 -23.28 -3.00 -2.82
N ASN A 31 -22.68 -2.43 -3.88
CA ASN A 31 -22.35 -3.15 -5.10
C ASN A 31 -21.01 -3.88 -4.93
N PHE A 32 -20.00 -3.18 -4.42
CA PHE A 32 -18.66 -3.76 -4.22
C PHE A 32 -18.69 -4.93 -3.23
N LYS A 33 -19.38 -4.78 -2.09
CA LYS A 33 -19.38 -5.79 -1.01
C LYS A 33 -19.96 -7.15 -1.40
N LYS A 34 -20.67 -7.24 -2.53
CA LYS A 34 -21.23 -8.49 -3.05
C LYS A 34 -20.19 -9.33 -3.80
N ASP A 35 -19.12 -8.71 -4.30
CA ASP A 35 -17.98 -9.39 -4.90
C ASP A 35 -16.96 -9.75 -3.81
N PHE A 36 -17.26 -10.84 -3.09
CA PHE A 36 -16.47 -11.26 -1.93
C PHE A 36 -15.00 -11.57 -2.25
N ASP A 37 -14.73 -12.09 -3.44
CA ASP A 37 -13.37 -12.45 -3.86
C ASP A 37 -12.57 -11.19 -4.16
N PHE A 38 -13.16 -10.24 -4.89
CA PHE A 38 -12.48 -8.98 -5.18
C PHE A 38 -12.26 -8.14 -3.91
N VAL A 39 -13.27 -8.03 -3.05
CA VAL A 39 -13.14 -7.35 -1.75
C VAL A 39 -12.02 -7.96 -0.91
N ARG A 40 -11.93 -9.30 -0.87
CA ARG A 40 -10.86 -10.00 -0.14
C ARG A 40 -9.50 -9.69 -0.75
N GLN A 41 -9.38 -9.73 -2.07
CA GLN A 41 -8.11 -9.52 -2.76
C GLN A 41 -7.58 -8.10 -2.55
N ILE A 42 -8.40 -7.07 -2.78
CA ILE A 42 -7.96 -5.67 -2.63
C ILE A 42 -7.64 -5.30 -1.18
N ARG A 43 -8.40 -5.83 -0.20
CA ARG A 43 -8.09 -5.64 1.23
C ARG A 43 -6.76 -6.29 1.60
N ARG A 44 -6.49 -7.52 1.13
CA ARG A 44 -5.21 -8.21 1.37
C ARG A 44 -4.04 -7.47 0.73
N ALA A 45 -4.17 -7.05 -0.53
CA ALA A 45 -3.14 -6.30 -1.23
C ALA A 45 -2.86 -4.97 -0.52
N SER A 46 -3.89 -4.24 -0.08
CA SER A 46 -3.73 -3.01 0.70
C SER A 46 -2.99 -3.24 2.01
N LEU A 47 -3.46 -4.18 2.85
CA LEU A 47 -2.81 -4.52 4.12
C LEU A 47 -1.35 -4.92 3.94
N SER A 48 -1.06 -5.70 2.90
CA SER A 48 0.28 -6.17 2.56
C SER A 48 1.29 -5.02 2.42
N ILE A 49 0.86 -3.83 1.96
CA ILE A 49 1.75 -2.66 1.85
C ILE A 49 2.32 -2.27 3.22
N SER A 50 1.46 -2.00 4.21
CA SER A 50 1.90 -1.63 5.56
C SER A 50 2.58 -2.78 6.30
N SER A 51 2.09 -4.01 6.10
CA SER A 51 2.64 -5.20 6.76
C SER A 51 4.07 -5.46 6.32
N ASN A 52 4.37 -5.36 5.01
CA ASN A 52 5.73 -5.56 4.52
C ASN A 52 6.67 -4.41 4.94
N ILE A 53 6.20 -3.16 5.06
CA ILE A 53 7.04 -2.09 5.59
C ILE A 53 7.44 -2.38 7.04
N ALA A 54 6.47 -2.77 7.89
CA ALA A 54 6.74 -3.11 9.28
C ALA A 54 7.64 -4.35 9.40
N GLU A 55 7.30 -5.43 8.69
CA GLU A 55 8.08 -6.68 8.72
C GLU A 55 9.51 -6.47 8.24
N GLY A 56 9.70 -5.68 7.17
CA GLY A 56 11.02 -5.34 6.67
C GLY A 56 11.84 -4.49 7.64
N PHE A 57 11.20 -3.58 8.37
CA PHE A 57 11.86 -2.74 9.37
C PHE A 57 12.40 -3.56 10.55
N GLU A 58 11.69 -4.62 10.95
CA GLU A 58 12.11 -5.55 12.01
C GLU A 58 13.24 -6.51 11.56
N ARG A 59 13.73 -6.42 10.32
CA ARG A 59 14.86 -7.22 9.82
C ARG A 59 16.21 -6.60 10.20
N ASN A 60 17.25 -7.43 10.21
CA ASN A 60 18.57 -7.06 10.73
C ASN A 60 19.41 -6.21 9.76
N THR A 61 19.07 -6.17 8.47
CA THR A 61 19.90 -5.52 7.45
C THR A 61 19.12 -4.62 6.52
N ASP A 62 19.77 -3.55 6.03
CA ASP A 62 19.18 -2.65 5.03
C ASP A 62 18.84 -3.40 3.73
N LYS A 63 19.60 -4.45 3.38
CA LYS A 63 19.33 -5.32 2.21
C LYS A 63 18.02 -6.09 2.34
N GLU A 64 17.77 -6.72 3.49
CA GLU A 64 16.49 -7.39 3.75
C GLU A 64 15.35 -6.37 3.80
N PHE A 65 15.56 -5.22 4.44
CA PHE A 65 14.53 -4.20 4.47
C PHE A 65 14.15 -3.73 3.07
N VAL A 66 15.14 -3.48 2.20
CA VAL A 66 14.90 -3.13 0.78
C VAL A 66 14.08 -4.20 0.06
N TYR A 67 14.35 -5.49 0.28
CA TYR A 67 13.53 -6.57 -0.30
C TYR A 67 12.05 -6.44 0.10
N PHE A 68 11.77 -6.26 1.39
CA PHE A 68 10.41 -6.07 1.88
C PHE A 68 9.74 -4.79 1.35
N LEU A 69 10.50 -3.70 1.19
CA LEU A 69 9.99 -2.48 0.56
C LEU A 69 9.62 -2.69 -0.91
N TYR A 70 10.34 -3.53 -1.65
CA TYR A 70 9.95 -3.94 -3.00
C TYR A 70 8.65 -4.74 -3.00
N VAL A 71 8.47 -5.66 -2.04
CA VAL A 71 7.19 -6.39 -1.89
C VAL A 71 6.04 -5.42 -1.58
N ALA A 72 6.24 -4.48 -0.64
CA ALA A 72 5.25 -3.44 -0.35
C ALA A 72 4.90 -2.61 -1.59
N LYS A 73 5.91 -2.27 -2.42
CA LYS A 73 5.71 -1.52 -3.66
C LYS A 73 4.97 -2.33 -4.72
N ALA A 74 5.22 -3.64 -4.81
CA ALA A 74 4.48 -4.55 -5.69
C ALA A 74 3.01 -4.61 -5.29
N SER A 75 2.71 -4.77 -3.99
CA SER A 75 1.34 -4.73 -3.46
C SER A 75 0.64 -3.41 -3.76
N ALA A 76 1.35 -2.28 -3.68
CA ALA A 76 0.80 -0.97 -4.08
C ALA A 76 0.45 -0.92 -5.58
N GLY A 77 1.25 -1.58 -6.42
CA GLY A 77 0.95 -1.75 -7.84
C GLY A 77 -0.29 -2.63 -8.09
N GLU A 78 -0.43 -3.72 -7.33
CA GLU A 78 -1.61 -4.60 -7.38
C GLU A 78 -2.89 -3.84 -7.02
N VAL A 79 -2.91 -3.14 -5.88
CA VAL A 79 -4.07 -2.33 -5.47
C VAL A 79 -4.38 -1.27 -6.52
N ARG A 80 -3.37 -0.62 -7.08
CA ARG A 80 -3.57 0.38 -8.15
C ARG A 80 -4.29 -0.24 -9.34
N SER A 81 -3.89 -1.43 -9.80
CA SER A 81 -4.57 -2.14 -10.89
C SER A 81 -6.00 -2.50 -10.52
N GLN A 82 -6.22 -2.96 -9.29
CA GLN A 82 -7.53 -3.30 -8.76
C GLN A 82 -8.46 -2.08 -8.67
N LEU A 83 -7.96 -0.89 -8.32
CA LEU A 83 -8.78 0.32 -8.30
C LEU A 83 -9.35 0.67 -9.68
N TYR A 84 -8.61 0.44 -10.77
CA TYR A 84 -9.14 0.60 -12.14
C TYR A 84 -10.28 -0.38 -12.40
N LEU A 85 -10.10 -1.65 -12.06
CA LEU A 85 -11.18 -2.64 -12.21
C LEU A 85 -12.42 -2.29 -11.38
N ALA A 86 -12.24 -1.83 -10.15
CA ALA A 86 -13.35 -1.40 -9.31
C ALA A 86 -14.09 -0.19 -9.91
N PHE A 87 -13.38 0.71 -10.58
CA PHE A 87 -13.98 1.84 -11.30
C PHE A 87 -14.71 1.38 -12.57
N ASP A 88 -14.10 0.50 -13.37
CA ASP A 88 -14.68 -0.04 -14.61
C ASP A 88 -15.95 -0.86 -14.36
N LEU A 89 -16.05 -1.51 -13.19
CA LEU A 89 -17.23 -2.24 -12.72
C LEU A 89 -18.26 -1.34 -12.02
N GLU A 90 -18.04 -0.02 -11.98
CA GLU A 90 -18.88 0.97 -11.31
C GLU A 90 -19.10 0.66 -9.81
N TYR A 91 -18.12 -0.01 -9.17
CA TYR A 91 -18.16 -0.31 -7.73
C TYR A 91 -17.80 0.91 -6.88
N ILE A 92 -17.07 1.85 -7.46
CA ILE A 92 -16.65 3.11 -6.83
C ILE A 92 -16.88 4.26 -7.81
N ILE A 93 -17.20 5.45 -7.30
CA ILE A 93 -17.39 6.64 -8.14
C ILE A 93 -16.04 7.28 -8.50
N LYS A 94 -16.06 8.18 -9.49
CA LYS A 94 -14.85 8.86 -9.99
C LYS A 94 -14.08 9.56 -8.88
N GLU A 95 -14.77 10.24 -7.97
CA GLU A 95 -14.17 10.96 -6.86
C GLU A 95 -13.43 10.01 -5.89
N GLU A 96 -14.03 8.86 -5.57
CA GLU A 96 -13.41 7.83 -4.74
C GLU A 96 -12.18 7.22 -5.44
N PHE A 97 -12.32 6.91 -6.73
CA PHE A 97 -11.25 6.39 -7.56
C PHE A 97 -10.05 7.34 -7.58
N GLU A 98 -10.24 8.63 -7.88
CA GLU A 98 -9.16 9.62 -7.93
C GLU A 98 -8.48 9.79 -6.56
N ILE A 99 -9.24 9.83 -5.47
CA ILE A 99 -8.70 9.93 -4.10
C ILE A 99 -7.82 8.71 -3.77
N LEU A 100 -8.31 7.51 -4.08
CA LEU A 100 -7.60 6.25 -3.80
C LEU A 100 -6.37 6.10 -4.69
N LEU A 101 -6.50 6.42 -5.98
CA LEU A 101 -5.42 6.36 -6.97
C LEU A 101 -4.27 7.31 -6.60
N ASN A 102 -4.60 8.53 -6.19
CA ASN A 102 -3.61 9.51 -5.73
C ASN A 102 -2.92 9.02 -4.44
N SER A 103 -3.68 8.47 -3.49
CA SER A 103 -3.14 7.96 -2.23
C SER A 103 -2.14 6.81 -2.47
N VAL A 104 -2.49 5.80 -3.27
CA VAL A 104 -1.60 4.66 -3.54
C VAL A 104 -0.39 5.04 -4.40
N THR A 105 -0.56 6.01 -5.31
CA THR A 105 0.55 6.54 -6.12
C THR A 105 1.56 7.30 -5.26
N GLU A 106 1.10 8.09 -4.29
CA GLU A 106 1.97 8.76 -3.33
C GLU A 106 2.77 7.74 -2.49
N ILE A 107 2.11 6.70 -1.98
CA ILE A 107 2.76 5.62 -1.23
C ILE A 107 3.84 4.94 -2.09
N SER A 108 3.54 4.62 -3.36
CA SER A 108 4.50 4.01 -4.28
C SER A 108 5.73 4.89 -4.54
N LYS A 109 5.54 6.22 -4.63
CA LYS A 109 6.64 7.19 -4.75
C LYS A 109 7.51 7.22 -3.49
N LEU A 110 6.90 7.24 -2.30
CA LEU A 110 7.62 7.20 -1.03
C LEU A 110 8.43 5.92 -0.86
N LEU A 111 7.84 4.76 -1.20
CA LEU A 111 8.54 3.47 -1.21
C LEU A 111 9.73 3.49 -2.16
N SER A 112 9.54 4.01 -3.37
CA SER A 112 10.63 4.11 -4.37
C SER A 112 11.78 5.00 -3.89
N GLY A 113 11.46 6.16 -3.29
CA GLY A 113 12.46 7.04 -2.70
C GLY A 113 13.22 6.38 -1.54
N PHE A 114 12.51 5.63 -0.69
CA PHE A 114 13.10 4.97 0.45
C PHE A 114 14.02 3.79 0.06
N ILE A 115 13.58 2.97 -0.90
CA ILE A 115 14.40 1.91 -1.51
C ILE A 115 15.70 2.51 -2.07
N LYS A 116 15.61 3.60 -2.84
CA LYS A 116 16.78 4.26 -3.42
C LYS A 116 17.74 4.75 -2.33
N TYR A 117 17.22 5.37 -1.28
CA TYR A 117 18.02 5.86 -0.15
C TYR A 117 18.79 4.75 0.56
N LEU A 118 18.13 3.64 0.88
CA LEU A 118 18.76 2.51 1.58
C LEU A 118 19.78 1.79 0.68
N SER A 119 19.47 1.64 -0.60
CA SER A 119 20.36 0.97 -1.58
C SER A 119 21.65 1.76 -1.84
N GLN A 120 21.66 3.08 -1.63
CA GLN A 120 22.85 3.92 -1.77
C GLN A 120 23.78 3.89 -0.55
N LYS A 121 23.28 3.41 0.60
CA LYS A 121 24.06 3.24 1.82
C LYS A 121 24.74 1.86 1.93
N SER A 122 24.35 0.94 1.06
CA SER A 122 24.75 -0.47 1.07
C SER A 122 26.06 -0.69 0.34
#